data_AF-A0A1A7WUJ7-F1
#
_entry.id   AF-A0A1A7WUJ7-F1
#
_cell.length_a   1.000
_cell.length_b   1.000
_cell.length_c   1.000
_cell.angle_alpha   90.00
_cell.angle_beta   90.00
_cell.angle_gamma   90.00
#
_symmetry.space_group_name_H-M   'P 1'
#
loop_
_entity.id
_entity.type
_entity.pdbx_description
1 polymer ?
#
loop_
_entity_poly.entity_id
_entity_poly.type
_entity_poly.pdbx_seq_one_letter_code
_entity_poly.pdbx_strand_id
1 'polypeptide(L)'
;LSPSTVSGQVFCVFYALCGIPLNLAFLKQMGKWLTIHLGQLEKGMVAVVPHKRAVEAITVSLFFITGSLLFLVMPPLLFSYVEGWTFGEGFYFAFITLSTIGFGDYVVGTDPDKEYISLYRSLAGIWIIFALAWLALILNMGGRILENVVVLTHPGFKRQEEEEEEE
;
A
#
# COMPACT_ATOMS: atom_id res chain seq x y z
N LEU A 1 -12.47 -20.95 -2.37
CA LEU A 1 -13.80 -21.08 -1.73
C LEU A 1 -14.67 -19.90 -2.14
N SER A 2 -15.93 -20.12 -2.47
CA SER A 2 -16.93 -19.07 -2.73
C SER A 2 -18.28 -19.51 -2.15
N PRO A 3 -19.18 -18.58 -1.77
CA PRO A 3 -20.49 -18.95 -1.24
C PRO A 3 -21.31 -19.68 -2.31
N SER A 4 -21.65 -20.93 -2.05
CA SER A 4 -22.47 -21.77 -2.94
C SER A 4 -23.97 -21.72 -2.64
N THR A 5 -24.37 -21.17 -1.47
CA THR A 5 -25.77 -21.04 -1.06
C THR A 5 -26.34 -19.69 -1.48
N VAL A 6 -27.62 -19.66 -1.87
CA VAL A 6 -28.32 -18.42 -2.27
C VAL A 6 -28.29 -17.38 -1.15
N SER A 7 -28.57 -17.80 0.10
CA SER A 7 -28.49 -16.90 1.26
C SER A 7 -27.08 -16.38 1.52
N GLY A 8 -26.05 -17.22 1.34
CA GLY A 8 -24.65 -16.82 1.48
C GLY A 8 -24.20 -15.84 0.40
N GLN A 9 -24.68 -16.00 -0.83
CA GLN A 9 -24.42 -15.06 -1.93
C GLN A 9 -25.07 -13.70 -1.68
N VAL A 10 -26.34 -13.68 -1.25
CA VAL A 10 -27.04 -12.43 -0.89
C VAL A 10 -26.32 -11.71 0.25
N PHE A 11 -25.93 -12.43 1.31
CA PHE A 11 -25.15 -11.85 2.40
C PHE A 11 -23.80 -11.28 1.92
N CYS A 12 -23.10 -11.98 1.03
CA CYS A 12 -21.84 -11.54 0.45
C CYS A 12 -21.98 -10.20 -0.29
N VAL A 13 -23.07 -10.01 -1.03
CA VAL A 13 -23.35 -8.74 -1.73
C VAL A 13 -23.48 -7.58 -0.74
N PHE A 14 -24.28 -7.73 0.32
CA PHE A 14 -24.43 -6.67 1.33
C PHE A 14 -23.14 -6.41 2.10
N TYR A 15 -22.39 -7.46 2.42
CA TYR A 15 -21.09 -7.34 3.05
C TYR A 15 -20.10 -6.55 2.18
N ALA A 16 -20.02 -6.84 0.88
CA ALA A 16 -19.16 -6.13 -0.05
C ALA A 16 -19.59 -4.66 -0.24
N LEU A 17 -20.91 -4.41 -0.36
CA LEU A 17 -21.47 -3.07 -0.53
C LEU A 17 -21.04 -2.11 0.59
N CYS A 18 -21.08 -2.58 1.85
CA CYS A 18 -20.65 -1.78 3.00
C CYS A 18 -19.13 -1.86 3.23
N GLY A 19 -18.52 -3.00 2.96
CA GLY A 19 -17.11 -3.28 3.23
C GLY A 19 -16.15 -2.52 2.33
N ILE A 20 -16.45 -2.41 1.02
CA ILE A 20 -15.57 -1.70 0.06
C ILE A 20 -15.44 -0.21 0.42
N PRO A 21 -16.53 0.56 0.63
CA PRO A 21 -16.43 1.96 1.04
C PRO A 21 -15.72 2.13 2.40
N LEU A 22 -15.99 1.24 3.36
CA LEU A 22 -15.34 1.27 4.66
C LEU A 22 -13.83 1.04 4.54
N ASN A 23 -13.42 0.06 3.73
CA ASN A 23 -12.00 -0.24 3.49
C ASN A 23 -11.30 0.94 2.78
N LEU A 24 -11.95 1.56 1.80
CA LEU A 24 -11.42 2.76 1.13
C LEU A 24 -11.27 3.94 2.09
N ALA A 25 -12.28 4.20 2.93
CA ALA A 25 -12.21 5.26 3.94
C ALA A 25 -11.10 4.99 4.96
N PHE A 26 -10.96 3.74 5.40
CA PHE A 26 -9.91 3.31 6.33
C PHE A 26 -8.51 3.48 5.72
N LEU A 27 -8.30 3.02 4.49
CA LEU A 27 -7.03 3.21 3.77
C LEU A 27 -6.68 4.70 3.61
N LYS A 28 -7.67 5.56 3.33
CA LYS A 28 -7.47 7.01 3.25
C LYS A 28 -7.05 7.59 4.61
N GLN A 29 -7.70 7.18 5.69
CA GLN A 29 -7.37 7.61 7.06
C GLN A 29 -5.94 7.19 7.44
N MET A 30 -5.56 5.94 7.17
CA MET A 30 -4.22 5.43 7.40
C MET A 30 -3.17 6.19 6.59
N GLY A 31 -3.44 6.46 5.32
CA GLY A 31 -2.55 7.25 4.46
C GLY A 31 -2.33 8.67 5.00
N LYS A 32 -3.38 9.33 5.51
CA LYS A 32 -3.26 10.64 6.17
C LYS A 32 -2.41 10.56 7.44
N TRP A 33 -2.66 9.56 8.29
CA TRP A 33 -1.91 9.40 9.53
C TRP A 33 -0.42 9.15 9.26
N LEU A 34 -0.11 8.32 8.27
CA LEU A 34 1.27 8.05 7.85
C LEU A 34 1.95 9.31 7.28
N THR A 35 1.23 10.10 6.48
CA THR A 35 1.73 11.37 5.95
C THR A 35 1.98 12.41 7.04
N ILE A 36 1.12 12.49 8.06
CA ILE A 36 1.30 13.35 9.24
C ILE A 36 2.54 12.92 10.03
N HIS A 37 2.74 11.62 10.21
CA HIS A 37 3.91 11.08 10.91
C HIS A 37 5.20 11.40 10.14
N LEU A 38 5.19 11.28 8.81
CA LEU A 38 6.29 11.75 7.95
C LEU A 38 6.56 13.24 8.15
N GLY A 39 5.52 14.08 8.17
CA GLY A 39 5.67 15.53 8.38
C GLY A 39 6.13 15.93 9.80
N GLN A 40 5.85 15.10 10.82
CA GLN A 40 6.42 15.29 12.16
C GLN A 40 7.90 14.87 12.20
N LEU A 41 8.25 13.80 11.49
CA LEU A 41 9.64 13.36 11.33
C LEU A 41 10.47 14.43 10.60
N GLU A 42 9.89 15.02 9.55
CA GLU A 42 10.45 16.12 8.77
C GLU A 42 10.73 17.33 9.67
N LYS A 43 9.77 17.76 10.50
CA LYS A 43 9.97 18.86 11.46
C LYS A 43 11.03 18.55 12.53
N GLY A 44 11.12 17.31 13.00
CA GLY A 44 12.14 16.88 13.95
C GLY A 44 13.56 16.85 13.37
N MET A 45 13.71 16.41 12.12
CA MET A 45 15.00 16.37 11.43
C MET A 45 15.46 17.75 10.91
N VAL A 46 14.53 18.62 10.49
CA VAL A 46 14.82 19.99 10.03
C VAL A 46 15.38 20.88 11.13
N ALA A 47 15.13 20.57 12.40
CA ALA A 47 15.76 21.27 13.53
C ALA A 47 17.27 20.99 13.66
N VAL A 48 17.79 19.93 13.02
CA VAL A 48 19.15 19.42 13.26
C VAL A 48 20.11 19.66 12.08
N VAL A 49 19.64 19.90 10.84
CA VAL A 49 20.53 19.96 9.64
C VAL A 49 20.32 21.22 8.76
N PRO A 50 21.35 22.06 8.53
CA PRO A 50 21.24 23.33 7.80
C PRO A 50 21.37 23.24 6.27
N HIS A 51 21.51 22.04 5.67
CA HIS A 51 21.61 21.85 4.21
C HIS A 51 20.27 21.33 3.63
N LYS A 52 19.36 22.29 3.36
CA LYS A 52 17.91 22.18 3.65
C LYS A 52 16.98 21.38 2.72
N ARG A 53 17.34 21.04 1.47
CA ARG A 53 16.38 20.35 0.56
C ARG A 53 16.89 19.06 -0.07
N ALA A 54 18.15 19.02 -0.47
CA ALA A 54 18.75 17.82 -1.03
C ALA A 54 18.85 16.70 0.02
N VAL A 55 19.29 17.02 1.24
CA VAL A 55 19.42 16.04 2.33
C VAL A 55 18.05 15.49 2.75
N GLU A 56 17.04 16.36 2.84
CA GLU A 56 15.66 15.98 3.17
C GLU A 56 15.06 15.06 2.09
N ALA A 57 15.20 15.42 0.81
CA ALA A 57 14.77 14.58 -0.31
C ALA A 57 15.48 13.22 -0.31
N ILE A 58 16.79 13.19 -0.01
CA ILE A 58 17.57 11.94 0.09
C ILE A 58 17.07 11.09 1.27
N THR A 59 16.88 11.67 2.46
CA THR A 59 16.38 10.94 3.62
C THR A 59 14.98 10.38 3.38
N VAL A 60 14.07 11.18 2.84
CA VAL A 60 12.71 10.73 2.50
C VAL A 60 12.78 9.62 1.47
N SER A 61 13.57 9.78 0.41
CA SER A 61 13.77 8.74 -0.61
C SER A 61 14.32 7.44 0.00
N LEU A 62 15.32 7.53 0.88
CA LEU A 62 15.88 6.37 1.58
C LEU A 62 14.82 5.70 2.47
N PHE A 63 14.03 6.46 3.22
CA PHE A 63 12.93 5.93 4.03
C PHE A 63 11.91 5.17 3.18
N PHE A 64 11.52 5.71 2.02
CA PHE A 64 10.62 5.05 1.08
C PHE A 64 11.25 3.78 0.48
N ILE A 65 12.53 3.80 0.13
CA ILE A 65 13.24 2.62 -0.40
C ILE A 65 13.30 1.53 0.66
N THR A 66 13.75 1.87 1.88
CA THR A 66 13.87 0.93 3.00
C THR A 66 12.52 0.35 3.40
N GLY A 67 11.47 1.18 3.52
CA GLY A 67 10.14 0.67 3.84
C GLY A 67 9.54 -0.18 2.72
N SER A 68 9.79 0.15 1.45
CA SER A 68 9.36 -0.70 0.34
C SER A 68 10.02 -2.07 0.37
N LEU A 69 11.31 -2.13 0.69
CA LEU A 69 12.01 -3.40 0.89
C LEU A 69 11.40 -4.20 2.06
N LEU A 70 11.09 -3.52 3.17
CA LEU A 70 10.53 -4.14 4.37
C LEU A 70 9.10 -4.66 4.17
N PHE A 71 8.24 -3.94 3.45
CA PHE A 71 6.82 -4.30 3.32
C PHE A 71 6.51 -5.10 2.04
N LEU A 72 7.30 -4.94 0.98
CA LEU A 72 7.03 -5.58 -0.32
C LEU A 72 7.97 -6.74 -0.65
N VAL A 73 9.17 -6.83 -0.04
CA VAL A 73 10.17 -7.87 -0.39
C VAL A 73 10.38 -8.86 0.75
N MET A 74 10.51 -8.40 1.99
CA MET A 74 10.68 -9.28 3.16
C MET A 74 9.50 -10.26 3.39
N PRO A 75 8.23 -9.83 3.31
CA PRO A 75 7.08 -10.71 3.53
C PRO A 75 6.91 -11.81 2.47
N PRO A 76 7.04 -11.55 1.15
CA PRO A 76 7.07 -12.63 0.16
C PRO A 76 8.20 -13.64 0.39
N LEU A 77 9.36 -13.19 0.89
CA LEU A 77 10.45 -14.09 1.25
C LEU A 77 10.04 -15.00 2.42
N LEU A 78 9.43 -14.42 3.47
CA LEU A 78 8.89 -15.20 4.59
C LEU A 78 7.81 -16.20 4.14
N PHE A 79 6.87 -15.77 3.29
CA PHE A 79 5.83 -16.64 2.76
C PHE A 79 6.43 -17.76 1.91
N SER A 80 7.42 -17.46 1.06
CA SER A 80 8.10 -18.49 0.27
C SER A 80 8.77 -19.55 1.15
N TYR A 81 9.39 -19.15 2.27
CA TYR A 81 9.99 -20.08 3.22
C TYR A 81 8.95 -20.95 3.94
N VAL A 82 7.87 -20.34 4.46
CA VAL A 82 6.84 -21.06 5.24
C VAL A 82 6.00 -21.97 4.33
N GLU A 83 5.63 -21.47 3.16
CA GLU A 83 4.81 -22.18 2.18
C GLU A 83 5.62 -23.13 1.29
N GLY A 84 6.94 -23.14 1.42
CA GLY A 84 7.82 -23.94 0.56
C GLY A 84 7.74 -23.55 -0.91
N TRP A 85 7.32 -22.31 -1.21
CA TRP A 85 7.32 -21.75 -2.55
C TRP A 85 8.72 -21.25 -2.91
N THR A 86 8.98 -21.10 -4.19
CA THR A 86 10.13 -20.32 -4.67
C THR A 86 9.93 -18.84 -4.35
N PHE A 87 11.03 -18.08 -4.28
CA PHE A 87 10.95 -16.63 -4.05
C PHE A 87 10.10 -15.92 -5.14
N GLY A 88 10.17 -16.38 -6.38
CA GLY A 88 9.38 -15.84 -7.49
C GLY A 88 7.87 -16.02 -7.29
N GLU A 89 7.46 -17.19 -6.81
CA GLU A 89 6.06 -17.48 -6.48
C GLU A 89 5.57 -16.68 -5.27
N GLY A 90 6.40 -16.55 -4.23
CA GLY A 90 6.09 -15.69 -3.09
C GLY A 90 5.92 -14.22 -3.51
N PHE A 91 6.83 -13.70 -4.35
CA PHE A 91 6.73 -12.35 -4.87
C PHE A 91 5.51 -12.16 -5.78
N TYR A 92 5.21 -13.14 -6.64
CA TYR A 92 4.01 -13.16 -7.47
C TYR A 92 2.74 -13.12 -6.62
N PHE A 93 2.65 -13.96 -5.58
CA PHE A 93 1.55 -13.92 -4.61
C PHE A 93 1.38 -12.53 -3.99
N ALA A 94 2.48 -11.92 -3.54
CA ALA A 94 2.43 -10.59 -2.94
C ALA A 94 1.96 -9.52 -3.95
N PHE A 95 2.46 -9.55 -5.18
CA PHE A 95 2.05 -8.63 -6.23
C PHE A 95 0.56 -8.77 -6.57
N ILE A 96 0.08 -9.99 -6.84
CA ILE A 96 -1.33 -10.26 -7.19
C ILE A 96 -2.28 -9.93 -6.02
N THR A 97 -1.83 -10.11 -4.78
CA THR A 97 -2.60 -9.76 -3.58
C THR A 97 -2.67 -8.24 -3.39
N LEU A 98 -1.55 -7.54 -3.45
CA LEU A 98 -1.50 -6.08 -3.21
C LEU A 98 -2.05 -5.26 -4.37
N SER A 99 -1.97 -5.77 -5.60
CA SER A 99 -2.67 -5.19 -6.75
C SER A 99 -4.18 -5.47 -6.74
N THR A 100 -4.66 -6.25 -5.76
CA THR A 100 -6.06 -6.65 -5.61
C THR A 100 -6.62 -7.48 -6.79
N ILE A 101 -5.73 -8.06 -7.62
CA ILE A 101 -6.13 -8.97 -8.71
C ILE A 101 -6.67 -10.29 -8.13
N GLY A 102 -5.93 -10.87 -7.17
CA GLY A 102 -6.41 -11.99 -6.35
C GLY A 102 -6.83 -13.25 -7.10
N PHE A 103 -6.00 -13.79 -8.00
CA PHE A 103 -6.31 -15.02 -8.74
C PHE A 103 -6.61 -16.24 -7.84
N GLY A 104 -5.97 -16.31 -6.67
CA GLY A 104 -6.20 -17.38 -5.68
C GLY A 104 -5.54 -18.71 -6.02
N ASP A 105 -4.59 -18.70 -6.95
CA ASP A 105 -3.69 -19.81 -7.28
C ASP A 105 -2.63 -20.04 -6.19
N TYR A 106 -2.13 -18.97 -5.56
CA TYR A 106 -1.32 -19.02 -4.35
C TYR A 106 -2.09 -18.40 -3.18
N VAL A 107 -2.26 -19.18 -2.10
CA VAL A 107 -2.94 -18.74 -0.88
C VAL A 107 -2.17 -19.26 0.33
N VAL A 108 -1.93 -18.37 1.30
CA VAL A 108 -1.18 -18.72 2.51
C VAL A 108 -2.03 -19.52 3.50
N GLY A 109 -1.41 -20.52 4.11
CA GLY A 109 -1.95 -21.32 5.20
C GLY A 109 -3.05 -22.27 4.78
N THR A 110 -3.15 -22.66 3.51
CA THR A 110 -4.20 -23.54 2.97
C THR A 110 -3.76 -24.98 2.71
N ASP A 111 -2.45 -25.26 2.76
CA ASP A 111 -1.92 -26.61 2.54
C ASP A 111 -2.36 -27.56 3.68
N PRO A 112 -3.12 -28.63 3.40
CA PRO A 112 -3.53 -29.58 4.43
C PRO A 112 -2.37 -30.43 4.97
N ASP A 113 -1.26 -30.53 4.25
CA ASP A 113 -0.11 -31.35 4.63
C ASP A 113 0.88 -30.62 5.55
N LYS A 114 0.62 -29.34 5.85
CA LYS A 114 1.48 -28.49 6.69
C LYS A 114 0.76 -28.00 7.95
N GLU A 115 1.45 -28.10 9.08
CA GLU A 115 0.98 -27.50 10.34
C GLU A 115 1.37 -26.03 10.41
N TYR A 116 0.38 -25.16 10.26
CA TYR A 116 0.54 -23.72 10.45
C TYR A 116 0.14 -23.30 11.85
N ILE A 117 0.77 -22.24 12.36
CA ILE A 117 0.30 -21.55 13.57
C ILE A 117 -1.10 -20.98 13.27
N SER A 118 -2.04 -21.13 14.20
CA SER A 118 -3.43 -20.64 14.06
C SER A 118 -3.51 -19.16 13.65
N LEU A 119 -2.56 -18.34 14.11
CA LEU A 119 -2.49 -16.90 13.82
C LEU A 119 -1.88 -16.56 12.46
N TYR A 120 -1.29 -17.52 11.74
CA TYR A 120 -0.54 -17.24 10.50
C TYR A 120 -1.39 -16.55 9.43
N ARG A 121 -2.63 -17.03 9.22
CA ARG A 121 -3.58 -16.41 8.28
C ARG A 121 -3.96 -14.99 8.71
N SER A 122 -4.15 -14.76 10.01
CA SER A 122 -4.45 -13.44 10.56
C SER A 122 -3.27 -12.48 10.41
N LEU A 123 -2.04 -12.96 10.65
CA LEU A 123 -0.81 -12.19 10.44
C LEU A 123 -0.62 -11.79 8.97
N ALA A 124 -0.93 -12.70 8.03
CA ALA A 124 -0.93 -12.38 6.61
C ALA A 124 -1.98 -11.29 6.28
N GLY A 125 -3.19 -11.39 6.84
CA GLY A 125 -4.21 -10.35 6.68
C GLY A 125 -3.76 -8.98 7.23
N ILE A 126 -3.13 -8.97 8.41
CA ILE A 126 -2.55 -7.74 9.00
C ILE A 126 -1.47 -7.16 8.10
N TRP A 127 -0.57 -8.01 7.57
CA TRP A 127 0.45 -7.57 6.62
C TRP A 127 -0.17 -6.94 5.36
N ILE A 128 -1.21 -7.55 4.78
CA ILE A 128 -1.90 -6.98 3.60
C ILE A 128 -2.40 -5.57 3.89
N ILE A 129 -3.00 -5.34 5.06
CA ILE A 129 -3.49 -4.01 5.45
C ILE A 129 -2.35 -3.00 5.51
N PHE A 130 -1.23 -3.34 6.17
CA PHE A 130 -0.08 -2.44 6.28
C PHE A 130 0.62 -2.21 4.93
N ALA A 131 0.75 -3.25 4.11
CA ALA A 131 1.36 -3.17 2.79
C ALA A 131 0.50 -2.35 1.82
N LEU A 132 -0.84 -2.46 1.88
CA LEU A 132 -1.75 -1.60 1.11
C LEU A 132 -1.67 -0.14 1.56
N ALA A 133 -1.56 0.12 2.87
CA ALA A 133 -1.36 1.48 3.38
C ALA A 133 -0.01 2.06 2.91
N TRP A 134 1.05 1.26 2.91
CA TRP A 134 2.36 1.64 2.37
C TRP A 134 2.31 1.91 0.86
N LEU A 135 1.65 1.04 0.10
CA LEU A 135 1.45 1.21 -1.35
C LEU A 135 0.66 2.49 -1.65
N ALA A 136 -0.39 2.78 -0.89
CA ALA A 136 -1.15 4.03 -1.00
C ALA A 136 -0.27 5.26 -0.73
N LEU A 137 0.66 5.19 0.22
CA LEU A 137 1.62 6.27 0.47
C LEU A 137 2.56 6.48 -0.72
N ILE A 138 3.10 5.40 -1.29
CA ILE A 138 3.95 5.46 -2.50
C ILE A 138 3.18 6.12 -3.65
N LEU A 139 1.94 5.69 -3.90
CA LEU A 139 1.11 6.23 -4.96
C LEU A 139 0.78 7.71 -4.74
N ASN A 140 0.45 8.11 -3.50
CA ASN A 140 0.20 9.51 -3.14
C ASN A 140 1.45 10.38 -3.34
N MET A 141 2.62 9.90 -2.92
CA MET A 141 3.88 10.62 -3.14
C MET A 141 4.24 10.69 -4.64
N GLY A 142 4.06 9.60 -5.37
CA GLY A 142 4.26 9.55 -6.82
C GLY A 142 3.34 10.53 -7.55
N GLY A 143 2.08 10.63 -7.15
CA GLY A 143 1.13 11.62 -7.67
C GLY A 143 1.61 13.06 -7.45
N ARG A 144 2.07 13.41 -6.25
CA ARG A 144 2.64 14.74 -5.95
C ARG A 144 3.88 15.05 -6.77
N ILE A 145 4.76 14.07 -6.97
CA ILE A 145 5.96 14.24 -7.82
C ILE A 145 5.54 14.44 -9.27
N LEU A 146 4.60 13.64 -9.77
CA LEU A 146 4.08 13.75 -11.14
C LEU A 146 3.46 15.12 -11.38
N GLU A 147 2.61 15.60 -10.46
CA GLU A 147 2.02 16.95 -10.51
C GLU A 147 3.11 18.03 -10.59
N ASN A 148 4.13 17.96 -9.73
CA ASN A 148 5.25 18.90 -9.76
C ASN A 148 6.03 18.84 -11.09
N VAL A 149 6.26 17.66 -11.65
CA VAL A 149 6.95 17.47 -12.94
C VAL A 149 6.09 18.00 -14.10
N VAL A 150 4.78 17.78 -14.06
CA VAL A 150 3.84 18.29 -15.06
C VAL A 150 3.81 19.82 -15.03
N VAL A 151 3.74 20.45 -13.85
CA VAL A 151 3.79 21.92 -13.71
C VAL A 151 5.12 22.49 -14.24
N LEU A 152 6.24 21.80 -14.00
CA LEU A 152 7.56 22.23 -14.49
C LEU A 152 7.72 22.07 -16.02
N THR A 153 7.08 21.07 -16.60
CA THR A 153 7.17 20.74 -18.03
C THR A 153 6.15 21.52 -18.86
N HIS A 154 4.97 21.79 -18.29
CA HIS A 154 3.87 22.54 -18.90
C HIS A 154 3.40 23.67 -17.96
N PRO A 155 4.17 24.78 -17.85
CA PRO A 155 3.81 25.91 -17.00
C PRO A 155 2.51 26.63 -17.43
N GLY A 156 2.00 26.36 -18.63
CA GLY A 156 0.73 26.92 -19.12
C GLY A 156 -0.54 26.31 -18.51
N PHE A 157 -0.47 25.13 -17.90
CA PHE A 157 -1.64 24.43 -17.35
C PHE A 157 -2.19 25.12 -16.09
N LYS A 158 -1.32 25.57 -15.18
CA LYS A 158 -1.72 26.34 -13.99
C LYS A 158 -2.40 27.67 -14.31
N ARG A 159 -2.02 28.30 -15.42
CA ARG A 159 -2.58 29.59 -15.84
C ARG A 159 -4.01 29.45 -16.36
N GLN A 160 -4.36 28.31 -16.93
CA GLN A 160 -5.73 28.03 -17.38
C GLN A 160 -6.67 27.65 -16.22
N GLU A 161 -6.20 26.89 -15.23
CA GLU A 161 -7.01 26.60 -14.03
C GLU A 161 -7.30 27.86 -13.20
N GLU A 162 -6.33 28.77 -13.05
CA GLU A 162 -6.55 30.06 -12.37
C GLU A 162 -7.48 31.00 -13.15
N GLU A 163 -7.46 30.95 -14.50
CA GLU A 163 -8.37 31.75 -15.35
C GLU A 163 -9.81 31.17 -15.39
N GLU A 164 -10.00 29.85 -15.22
CA GLU A 164 -11.32 29.22 -15.15
C GLU A 164 -12.01 29.34 -13.76
N GLU A 165 -11.26 29.53 -12.67
CA GLU A 165 -11.84 29.78 -11.33
C GLU A 165 -12.21 31.27 -11.10
N GLU A 166 -11.71 32.19 -11.93
CA GLU A 166 -12.02 33.63 -11.85
C GLU A 166 -13.21 34.07 -12.73
N GLU A 167 -13.77 33.20 -13.59
CA GLU A 167 -15.01 33.41 -14.37
C GLU A 167 -16.28 32.87 -13.69
#